data_AF-A0A3C0KXI5-F1
#
_entry.id   AF-A0A3C0KXI5-F1
#
_cell.length_a   1.000
_cell.length_b   1.000
_cell.length_c   1.000
_cell.angle_alpha   90.00
_cell.angle_beta   90.00
_cell.angle_gamma   90.00
#
_symmetry.space_group_name_H-M   'P 1'
#
loop_
_entity.id
_entity.type
_entity.pdbx_description
1 polymer ?
#
loop_
_entity_poly.entity_id
_entity_poly.type
_entity_poly.pdbx_seq_one_letter_code
_entity_poly.pdbx_strand_id
1 'polypeptide(L)'
;MFIGPLNQLANPMLREAVQAHYDGQADEPLLIESFLGRGTIVQPLRLYEGQHLRLARPRDLKAPDADRVVEYAISRLGAAYDVRQIFDLLRFLFPWFILPRRWRSSLFQLKTGKSTATVCSTMIAEAFGQVQFPILPLVLRQSDGSARFYRRNPKLCTPSDFDYSPYFDIIKYPLTGNFSGTRYDQIDWHSMTELTPQQQGLYVDQTFTASQHDIQQID
;
A
#
# COMPACT_ATOMS: atom_id res chain seq x y z
N MET A 1 2.32 -6.92 -4.83
CA MET A 1 1.87 -6.52 -6.18
C MET A 1 1.06 -7.65 -6.78
N PHE A 2 -0.16 -7.39 -7.23
CA PHE A 2 -0.99 -8.40 -7.89
C PHE A 2 -0.53 -8.64 -9.32
N ILE A 3 -0.37 -9.92 -9.70
CA ILE A 3 0.07 -10.32 -11.04
C ILE A 3 -0.96 -11.22 -11.76
N GLY A 4 -2.11 -11.49 -11.13
CA GLY A 4 -3.10 -12.41 -11.66
C GLY A 4 -2.69 -13.88 -11.52
N PRO A 5 -3.47 -14.80 -12.10
CA PRO A 5 -3.14 -16.21 -12.17
C PRO A 5 -1.93 -16.50 -13.06
N LEU A 6 -1.17 -17.53 -12.70
CA LEU A 6 0.03 -17.94 -13.43
C LEU A 6 -0.28 -18.29 -14.90
N ASN A 7 -1.39 -18.99 -15.15
CA ASN A 7 -1.81 -19.38 -16.49
C ASN A 7 -2.28 -18.20 -17.37
N GLN A 8 -2.48 -17.02 -16.79
CA GLN A 8 -2.88 -15.79 -17.51
C GLN A 8 -1.70 -14.88 -17.85
N LEU A 9 -0.50 -15.18 -17.36
CA LEU A 9 0.69 -14.43 -17.75
C LEU A 9 1.02 -14.71 -19.23
N ALA A 10 0.94 -13.66 -20.05
CA ALA A 10 1.11 -13.76 -21.50
C ALA A 10 2.50 -14.29 -21.91
N ASN A 11 3.56 -13.92 -21.18
CA ASN A 11 4.93 -14.30 -21.50
C ASN A 11 5.29 -15.67 -20.87
N PRO A 12 5.63 -16.70 -21.68
CA PRO A 12 6.05 -18.01 -21.18
C PRO A 12 7.27 -17.97 -20.25
N MET A 13 8.25 -17.08 -20.51
CA MET A 13 9.43 -16.94 -19.67
C MET A 13 9.07 -16.40 -18.28
N LEU A 14 8.10 -15.48 -18.20
CA LEU A 14 7.60 -14.99 -16.92
C LEU A 14 6.86 -16.07 -16.16
N ARG A 15 6.11 -16.95 -16.84
CA ARG A 15 5.48 -18.11 -16.23
C ARG A 15 6.51 -19.06 -15.62
N GLU A 16 7.54 -19.39 -16.38
CA GLU A 16 8.63 -20.26 -15.91
C GLU A 16 9.36 -19.65 -14.70
N ALA A 17 9.66 -18.34 -14.75
CA ALA A 17 10.28 -17.64 -13.63
C ALA A 17 9.41 -17.66 -12.37
N VAL A 18 8.09 -17.47 -12.49
CA VAL A 18 7.19 -17.56 -11.33
C VAL A 18 7.08 -19.00 -10.83
N GLN A 19 6.97 -19.99 -11.73
CA GLN A 19 6.88 -21.41 -11.38
C GLN A 19 8.13 -21.92 -10.64
N ALA A 20 9.31 -21.38 -10.95
CA ALA A 20 10.55 -21.70 -10.23
C ALA A 20 10.51 -21.29 -8.75
N HIS A 21 9.64 -20.34 -8.39
CA HIS A 21 9.46 -19.85 -7.03
C HIS A 21 8.08 -20.17 -6.44
N TYR A 22 7.25 -20.94 -7.15
CA TYR A 22 5.86 -21.21 -6.80
C TYR A 22 5.42 -22.62 -7.19
N ASP A 23 4.98 -23.40 -6.21
CA ASP A 23 4.54 -24.79 -6.33
C ASP A 23 3.02 -24.99 -6.21
N GLY A 24 2.24 -23.89 -6.17
CA GLY A 24 0.79 -23.93 -6.08
C GLY A 24 0.07 -24.10 -7.43
N GLN A 25 -1.25 -23.86 -7.43
CA GLN A 25 -2.09 -24.06 -8.61
C GLN A 25 -1.83 -22.96 -9.67
N ALA A 26 -2.03 -23.28 -10.94
CA ALA A 26 -1.74 -22.33 -12.01
C ALA A 26 -2.85 -21.28 -12.22
N ASP A 27 -4.05 -21.57 -11.76
CA ASP A 27 -5.26 -20.74 -11.89
C ASP A 27 -5.53 -19.85 -10.68
N GLU A 28 -4.77 -19.99 -9.59
CA GLU A 28 -4.95 -19.15 -8.42
C GLU A 28 -4.29 -17.77 -8.59
N PRO A 29 -4.94 -16.67 -8.15
CA PRO A 29 -4.36 -15.34 -8.28
C PRO A 29 -3.14 -15.15 -7.36
N LEU A 30 -2.07 -14.57 -7.90
CA LEU A 30 -0.79 -14.44 -7.20
C LEU A 30 -0.43 -12.99 -6.85
N LEU A 31 0.36 -12.86 -5.80
CA LEU A 31 0.98 -11.64 -5.32
C LEU A 31 2.51 -11.80 -5.30
N ILE A 32 3.24 -10.78 -5.75
CA ILE A 32 4.67 -10.64 -5.52
C ILE A 32 4.92 -9.65 -4.39
N GLU A 33 5.71 -10.06 -3.41
CA GLU A 33 5.95 -9.30 -2.18
C GLU A 33 7.41 -9.40 -1.73
N SER A 34 7.94 -8.32 -1.18
CA SER A 34 9.30 -8.31 -0.62
C SER A 34 9.25 -8.26 0.90
N PHE A 35 9.87 -9.24 1.54
CA PHE A 35 9.96 -9.37 2.98
C PHE A 35 11.39 -9.19 3.47
N LEU A 36 11.53 -8.55 4.64
CA LEU A 36 12.80 -8.53 5.36
C LEU A 36 13.24 -9.98 5.65
N GLY A 37 14.47 -10.33 5.28
CA GLY A 37 15.08 -11.64 5.56
C GLY A 37 14.64 -12.78 4.65
N ARG A 38 13.51 -12.68 3.96
CA ARG A 38 13.05 -13.68 2.96
C ARG A 38 13.25 -13.23 1.51
N GLY A 39 13.56 -11.95 1.28
CA GLY A 39 13.68 -11.40 -0.07
C GLY A 39 12.33 -11.24 -0.75
N THR A 40 12.33 -11.17 -2.08
CA THR A 40 11.10 -11.12 -2.87
C THR A 40 10.58 -12.51 -3.16
N ILE A 41 9.33 -12.74 -2.80
CA ILE A 41 8.64 -14.02 -2.95
C ILE A 41 7.33 -13.83 -3.71
N VAL A 42 6.81 -14.94 -4.22
CA VAL A 42 5.46 -15.03 -4.79
C VAL A 42 4.59 -15.86 -3.84
N GLN A 43 3.36 -15.40 -3.62
CA GLN A 43 2.40 -16.03 -2.73
C GLN A 43 0.99 -15.95 -3.30
N PRO A 44 0.10 -16.88 -2.95
CA PRO A 44 -1.28 -16.82 -3.42
C PRO A 44 -2.09 -15.79 -2.65
N LEU A 45 -3.02 -15.13 -3.33
CA LEU A 45 -3.89 -14.09 -2.77
C LEU A 45 -4.72 -14.62 -1.58
N ARG A 46 -5.07 -15.92 -1.58
CA ARG A 46 -5.84 -16.57 -0.50
C ARG A 46 -5.23 -16.41 0.90
N LEU A 47 -3.92 -16.18 1.02
CA LEU A 47 -3.29 -15.94 2.32
C LEU A 47 -3.79 -14.65 3.01
N TYR A 48 -4.41 -13.75 2.24
CA TYR A 48 -4.99 -12.50 2.75
C TYR A 48 -6.52 -12.58 2.91
N GLU A 49 -7.11 -13.77 2.82
CA GLU A 49 -8.53 -13.96 3.11
C GLU A 49 -8.85 -13.52 4.55
N GLY A 50 -9.95 -12.78 4.72
CA GLY A 50 -10.33 -12.20 6.01
C GLY A 50 -9.49 -11.02 6.50
N GLN A 51 -8.47 -10.57 5.73
CA GLN A 51 -7.66 -9.41 6.10
C GLN A 51 -8.29 -8.09 5.62
N HIS A 52 -8.05 -7.01 6.36
CA HIS A 52 -8.45 -5.66 5.95
C HIS A 52 -7.49 -5.09 4.91
N LEU A 53 -7.86 -5.22 3.64
CA LEU A 53 -7.04 -4.76 2.52
C LEU A 53 -7.52 -3.40 1.97
N ARG A 54 -6.54 -2.62 1.51
CA ARG A 54 -6.75 -1.50 0.59
C ARG A 54 -6.01 -1.82 -0.70
N LEU A 55 -6.68 -1.67 -1.83
CA LEU A 55 -6.07 -1.87 -3.13
C LEU A 55 -5.71 -0.50 -3.71
N ALA A 56 -4.41 -0.27 -3.90
CA ALA A 56 -3.92 0.87 -4.67
C ALA A 56 -3.88 0.49 -6.15
N ARG A 57 -4.85 0.97 -6.93
CA ARG A 57 -4.96 0.70 -8.37
C ARG A 57 -4.39 1.89 -9.15
N PRO A 58 -3.35 1.71 -9.99
CA PRO A 58 -2.82 2.81 -10.79
C PRO A 58 -3.86 3.26 -11.84
N ARG A 59 -4.13 4.56 -11.92
CA ARG A 59 -5.04 5.16 -12.88
C ARG A 59 -4.32 5.38 -14.21
N ASP A 60 -5.01 5.10 -15.32
CA ASP A 60 -4.53 5.34 -16.70
C ASP A 60 -3.17 4.69 -17.04
N LEU A 61 -2.78 3.64 -16.30
CA LEU A 61 -1.59 2.85 -16.64
C LEU A 61 -1.85 2.09 -17.95
N LYS A 62 -1.01 2.32 -18.95
CA LYS A 62 -1.11 1.66 -20.25
C LYS A 62 -0.84 0.17 -20.12
N ALA A 63 -1.55 -0.67 -20.88
CA ALA A 63 -1.36 -2.12 -20.81
C ALA A 63 0.12 -2.56 -21.02
N PRO A 64 0.87 -2.04 -22.02
CA PRO A 64 2.29 -2.40 -22.18
C PRO A 64 3.17 -1.94 -21.02
N ASP A 65 2.76 -0.91 -20.28
CA ASP A 65 3.48 -0.43 -19.11
C ASP A 65 3.16 -1.29 -17.89
N ALA A 66 1.92 -1.76 -17.76
CA ALA A 66 1.54 -2.75 -16.75
C ALA A 66 2.35 -4.05 -16.91
N ASP A 67 2.53 -4.53 -18.14
CA ASP A 67 3.35 -5.71 -18.43
C ASP A 67 4.80 -5.52 -17.97
N ARG A 68 5.41 -4.36 -18.27
CA ARG A 68 6.78 -4.02 -17.83
C ARG A 68 6.91 -3.93 -16.31
N VAL A 69 5.89 -3.39 -15.63
CA VAL A 69 5.85 -3.33 -14.17
C VAL A 69 5.81 -4.74 -13.57
N VAL A 70 4.98 -5.62 -14.11
CA VAL A 70 4.88 -7.03 -13.70
C VAL A 70 6.17 -7.78 -13.98
N GLU A 71 6.73 -7.65 -15.19
CA GLU A 71 8.01 -8.24 -15.59
C GLU A 71 9.13 -7.85 -14.62
N TYR A 72 9.23 -6.57 -14.27
CA TYR A 72 10.21 -6.11 -13.29
C TYR A 72 10.00 -6.78 -11.93
N ALA A 73 8.76 -6.83 -11.43
CA ALA A 73 8.48 -7.45 -10.15
C ALA A 73 8.86 -8.95 -10.14
N ILE A 74 8.57 -9.68 -11.22
CA ILE A 74 8.97 -11.08 -11.40
C ILE A 74 10.49 -11.22 -11.45
N SER A 75 11.20 -10.33 -12.13
CA SER A 75 12.67 -10.34 -12.21
C SER A 75 13.36 -10.19 -10.84
N ARG A 76 12.62 -9.71 -9.82
CA ARG A 76 13.11 -9.55 -8.46
C ARG A 76 12.89 -10.77 -7.58
N LEU A 77 12.18 -11.80 -8.03
CA LEU A 77 11.98 -13.03 -7.25
C LEU A 77 13.33 -13.64 -6.86
N GLY A 78 13.43 -14.09 -5.60
CA GLY A 78 14.66 -14.65 -5.03
C GLY A 78 15.75 -13.62 -4.71
N ALA A 79 15.61 -12.35 -5.11
CA ALA A 79 16.59 -11.32 -4.77
C ALA A 79 16.58 -11.04 -3.26
N ALA A 80 17.75 -11.19 -2.64
CA ALA A 80 17.99 -10.71 -1.29
C ALA A 80 18.20 -9.19 -1.31
N TYR A 81 17.38 -8.45 -0.56
CA TYR A 81 17.56 -7.01 -0.42
C TYR A 81 18.58 -6.71 0.68
N ASP A 82 19.55 -5.83 0.41
CA ASP A 82 20.44 -5.28 1.45
C ASP A 82 19.69 -4.22 2.26
N VAL A 83 18.96 -4.71 3.25
CA VAL A 83 18.13 -3.92 4.15
C VAL A 83 18.92 -2.89 4.94
N ARG A 84 20.23 -3.11 5.17
CA ARG A 84 21.08 -2.17 5.90
C ARG A 84 21.15 -0.82 5.16
N GLN A 85 21.35 -0.86 3.85
CA GLN A 85 21.43 0.35 3.03
C GLN A 85 20.13 1.16 3.05
N ILE A 86 18.97 0.49 3.05
CA ILE A 86 17.65 1.14 3.09
C ILE A 86 17.43 1.85 4.44
N PHE A 87 17.75 1.16 5.54
CA PHE A 87 17.62 1.74 6.88
C PHE A 87 18.59 2.91 7.13
N ASP A 88 19.84 2.78 6.69
CA ASP A 88 20.80 3.87 6.81
C ASP A 88 20.33 5.12 6.08
N LEU A 89 19.79 4.96 4.87
CA LEU A 89 19.27 6.09 4.11
C LEU A 89 18.11 6.78 4.83
N LEU A 90 17.13 6.02 5.33
CA LEU A 90 16.01 6.57 6.09
C LEU A 90 16.46 7.29 7.37
N ARG A 91 17.45 6.73 8.08
CA ARG A 91 17.99 7.29 9.31
C ARG A 91 18.57 8.69 9.11
N PHE A 92 19.18 8.97 7.96
CA PHE A 92 19.73 10.29 7.66
C PHE A 92 18.68 11.33 7.26
N LEU A 93 17.52 10.90 6.77
CA LEU A 93 16.47 11.80 6.27
C LEU A 93 15.40 12.16 7.31
N PHE A 94 15.33 11.43 8.42
CA PHE A 94 14.43 11.75 9.52
C PHE A 94 15.14 12.55 10.63
N PRO A 95 14.54 13.65 11.14
CA PRO A 95 15.09 14.38 12.27
C PRO A 95 15.26 13.45 13.49
N TRP A 96 16.46 13.40 14.05
CA TRP A 96 16.82 12.51 15.16
C TRP A 96 15.93 12.66 16.41
N PHE A 97 15.21 13.77 16.55
CA PHE A 97 14.27 14.04 17.63
C PHE A 97 12.91 13.33 17.47
N ILE A 98 12.48 13.03 16.24
CA ILE A 98 11.23 12.30 15.94
C ILE A 98 11.43 10.78 16.06
N LEU A 99 12.67 10.31 15.93
CA LEU A 99 13.02 8.89 16.00
C LEU A 99 13.10 8.40 17.46
N PRO A 100 12.25 7.45 17.90
CA PRO A 100 12.32 6.88 19.25
C PRO A 100 13.71 6.31 19.54
N ARG A 101 14.25 6.47 20.76
CA ARG A 101 15.63 6.01 21.10
C ARG A 101 15.88 4.55 20.72
N ARG A 102 14.85 3.69 20.81
CA ARG A 102 14.85 2.26 20.42
C ARG A 102 15.07 1.99 18.92
N TRP A 103 14.87 2.97 18.05
CA TRP A 103 15.13 2.86 16.60
C TRP A 103 16.56 3.27 16.23
N ARG A 104 17.29 3.92 17.15
CA ARG A 104 18.66 4.40 16.90
C ARG A 104 19.64 3.24 16.71
N SER A 105 19.30 2.04 17.18
CA SER A 105 19.96 0.78 16.85
C SER A 105 19.10 -0.40 17.33
N SER A 106 18.18 -0.86 16.50
CA SER A 106 17.52 -2.16 16.69
C SER A 106 17.96 -3.07 15.55
N LEU A 107 19.21 -3.55 15.62
CA LEU A 107 19.76 -4.44 14.61
C LEU A 107 18.93 -5.73 14.46
N PHE A 108 18.18 -6.17 15.48
CA PHE A 108 17.31 -7.35 15.38
C PHE A 108 16.15 -7.28 16.38
N GLN A 109 15.09 -6.53 16.09
CA GLN A 109 13.79 -6.83 16.70
C GLN A 109 12.79 -7.00 15.56
N LEU A 110 12.54 -8.27 15.23
CA LEU A 110 11.40 -8.71 14.44
C LEU A 110 10.12 -8.12 15.07
N LYS A 111 9.70 -6.96 14.58
CA LYS A 111 8.34 -6.47 14.69
C LYS A 111 7.88 -6.13 13.28
N THR A 112 7.03 -7.02 12.78
CA THR A 112 6.49 -7.17 11.42
C THR A 112 5.80 -5.94 10.81
N GLY A 113 5.69 -4.82 11.54
CA GLY A 113 4.91 -3.65 11.09
C GLY A 113 5.68 -2.63 10.26
N LYS A 114 6.82 -2.11 10.75
CA LYS A 114 7.47 -0.93 10.13
C LYS A 114 8.64 -1.28 9.23
N SER A 115 9.36 -2.35 9.52
CA SER A 115 10.49 -2.80 8.71
C SER A 115 10.05 -3.47 7.41
N THR A 116 8.92 -4.18 7.43
CA THR A 116 8.32 -4.82 6.25
C THR A 116 7.80 -3.77 5.28
N ALA A 117 7.17 -2.71 5.81
CA ALA A 117 6.54 -1.64 5.04
C ALA A 117 7.48 -0.94 4.04
N THR A 118 8.75 -0.71 4.41
CA THR A 118 9.73 -0.05 3.52
C THR A 118 10.30 -0.98 2.45
N VAL A 119 10.51 -2.25 2.78
CA VAL A 119 11.08 -3.23 1.84
C VAL A 119 10.06 -3.56 0.76
N CYS A 120 8.80 -3.77 1.12
CA CYS A 120 7.75 -4.06 0.16
C CYS A 120 7.44 -2.87 -0.76
N SER A 121 7.47 -1.63 -0.25
CA SER A 121 7.23 -0.42 -1.05
C SER A 121 8.38 -0.11 -2.02
N THR A 122 9.63 -0.43 -1.66
CA THR A 122 10.80 -0.18 -2.52
C THR A 122 10.69 -0.96 -3.83
N MET A 123 10.48 -2.28 -3.78
CA MET A 123 10.37 -3.11 -4.98
C MET A 123 9.25 -2.63 -5.91
N ILE A 124 8.08 -2.33 -5.34
CA ILE A 124 6.93 -1.80 -6.08
C ILE A 124 7.26 -0.44 -6.69
N ALA A 125 7.92 0.45 -5.95
CA ALA A 125 8.31 1.77 -6.44
C ALA A 125 9.37 1.70 -7.54
N GLU A 126 10.29 0.75 -7.47
CA GLU A 126 11.27 0.48 -8.51
C GLU A 126 10.58 0.00 -9.80
N ALA A 127 9.61 -0.92 -9.67
CA ALA A 127 8.82 -1.46 -10.77
C ALA A 127 8.07 -0.36 -11.53
N PHE A 128 7.29 0.46 -10.83
CA PHE A 128 6.50 1.54 -11.44
C PHE A 128 7.35 2.55 -12.20
N GLY A 129 8.58 2.81 -11.78
CA GLY A 129 9.41 3.74 -12.54
C GLY A 129 10.33 3.10 -13.57
N GLN A 130 10.20 1.80 -13.86
CA GLN A 130 10.63 1.27 -15.17
C GLN A 130 9.86 1.95 -16.31
N VAL A 131 8.63 2.37 -16.03
CA VAL A 131 7.71 3.02 -16.99
C VAL A 131 7.47 4.49 -16.64
N GLN A 132 8.31 5.08 -15.77
CA GLN A 132 8.17 6.46 -15.28
C GLN A 132 6.78 6.79 -14.70
N PHE A 133 6.06 5.79 -14.15
CA PHE A 133 4.76 6.04 -13.55
C PHE A 133 4.91 6.86 -12.26
N PRO A 134 4.18 7.97 -12.12
CA PRO A 134 4.33 8.86 -10.97
C PRO A 134 3.61 8.31 -9.73
N ILE A 135 4.38 7.95 -8.70
CA ILE A 135 3.81 7.63 -7.37
C ILE A 135 3.55 8.93 -6.63
N LEU A 136 4.59 9.61 -6.14
CA LEU A 136 4.45 10.94 -5.53
C LEU A 136 5.61 11.84 -5.98
N PRO A 137 5.58 12.31 -7.25
CA PRO A 137 6.67 13.09 -7.82
C PRO A 137 6.75 14.48 -7.19
N LEU A 138 7.96 15.05 -7.14
CA LEU A 138 8.11 16.48 -6.93
C LEU A 138 7.76 17.19 -8.23
N VAL A 139 6.79 18.11 -8.18
CA VAL A 139 6.37 18.92 -9.32
C VAL A 139 6.81 20.36 -9.10
N LEU A 140 7.76 20.83 -9.91
CA LEU A 140 8.25 22.21 -9.85
C LEU A 140 7.70 23.01 -11.04
N ARG A 141 6.93 24.06 -10.75
CA ARG A 141 6.51 25.03 -11.76
C ARG A 141 7.67 25.98 -12.06
N GLN A 142 7.95 26.18 -13.33
CA GLN A 142 8.97 27.10 -13.82
C GLN A 142 8.35 28.48 -14.10
N SER A 143 9.20 29.50 -14.24
CA SER A 143 8.77 30.88 -14.55
C SER A 143 8.10 31.01 -15.92
N ASP A 144 8.38 30.10 -16.85
CA ASP A 144 7.73 30.02 -18.17
C ASP A 144 6.36 29.30 -18.15
N GLY A 145 5.88 28.90 -16.96
CA GLY A 145 4.61 28.18 -16.78
C GLY A 145 4.71 26.67 -16.99
N SER A 146 5.85 26.12 -17.41
CA SER A 146 6.06 24.68 -17.55
C SER A 146 6.17 23.99 -16.19
N ALA A 147 5.87 22.68 -16.16
CA ALA A 147 6.04 21.85 -14.97
C ALA A 147 7.14 20.80 -15.20
N ARG A 148 8.07 20.68 -14.26
CA ARG A 148 9.10 19.64 -14.23
C ARG A 148 8.76 18.62 -13.15
N PHE A 149 8.81 17.35 -13.52
CA PHE A 149 8.51 16.23 -12.64
C PHE A 149 9.80 15.51 -12.27
N TYR A 150 10.01 15.29 -10.99
CA TYR A 150 11.16 14.54 -10.48
C TYR A 150 10.65 13.33 -9.70
N ARG A 151 11.14 12.16 -10.09
CA ARG A 151 10.80 10.90 -9.43
C ARG A 151 11.39 10.87 -8.03
N ARG A 152 10.59 10.40 -7.07
CA ARG A 152 11.07 10.08 -5.72
C ARG A 152 12.03 8.89 -5.76
N ASN A 153 13.09 8.92 -4.94
CA ASN A 153 13.97 7.77 -4.77
C ASN A 153 13.15 6.57 -4.26
N PRO A 154 13.12 5.42 -4.97
CA PRO A 154 12.31 4.27 -4.58
C PRO A 154 12.57 3.76 -3.15
N LYS A 155 13.81 3.87 -2.65
CA LYS A 155 14.18 3.48 -1.28
C LYS A 155 13.55 4.35 -0.19
N LEU A 156 13.00 5.49 -0.57
CA LEU A 156 12.30 6.44 0.30
C LEU A 156 10.79 6.39 0.13
N CYS A 157 10.28 5.58 -0.81
CA CYS A 157 8.86 5.41 -0.96
C CYS A 157 8.31 4.60 0.20
N THR A 158 7.24 5.07 0.83
CA THR A 158 6.48 4.33 1.84
C THR A 158 5.14 3.87 1.28
N PRO A 159 4.44 2.92 1.93
CA PRO A 159 3.09 2.55 1.52
C PRO A 159 2.12 3.75 1.46
N SER A 160 2.26 4.73 2.37
CA SER A 160 1.42 5.93 2.36
C SER A 160 1.63 6.83 1.13
N ASP A 161 2.80 6.78 0.50
CA ASP A 161 3.03 7.55 -0.73
C ASP A 161 2.13 7.06 -1.88
N PHE A 162 1.78 5.77 -1.91
CA PHE A 162 0.80 5.21 -2.84
C PHE A 162 -0.62 5.65 -2.47
N ASP A 163 -0.96 5.62 -1.17
CA ASP A 163 -2.27 6.04 -0.66
C ASP A 163 -2.57 7.53 -0.94
N TYR A 164 -1.56 8.40 -0.83
CA TYR A 164 -1.71 9.85 -1.08
C TYR A 164 -1.54 10.25 -2.54
N SER A 165 -1.05 9.34 -3.38
CA SER A 165 -0.82 9.64 -4.78
C SER A 165 -2.13 9.96 -5.51
N PRO A 166 -2.19 11.06 -6.28
CA PRO A 166 -3.35 11.33 -7.13
C PRO A 166 -3.44 10.38 -8.34
N TYR A 167 -2.42 9.56 -8.57
CA TYR A 167 -2.31 8.63 -9.69
C TYR A 167 -2.79 7.22 -9.32
N PHE A 168 -3.24 6.99 -8.08
CA PHE A 168 -3.81 5.73 -7.64
C PHE A 168 -5.22 5.92 -7.12
N ASP A 169 -6.11 5.00 -7.49
CA ASP A 169 -7.41 4.85 -6.85
C ASP A 169 -7.26 3.91 -5.66
N ILE A 170 -7.66 4.39 -4.47
CA ILE A 170 -7.60 3.60 -3.23
C ILE A 170 -8.95 2.96 -2.98
N ILE A 171 -9.04 1.68 -3.34
CA ILE A 171 -10.24 0.88 -3.18
C ILE A 171 -10.18 0.23 -1.80
N LYS A 172 -11.11 0.60 -0.93
CA LYS A 172 -11.29 -0.03 0.39
C LYS A 172 -12.25 -1.20 0.25
N TYR A 173 -11.95 -2.30 0.92
CA TYR A 173 -12.90 -3.40 1.04
C TYR A 173 -14.21 -2.90 1.68
N PRO A 174 -15.40 -3.16 1.08
CA PRO A 174 -16.66 -2.84 1.74
C PRO A 174 -16.83 -3.77 2.94
N LEU A 175 -16.78 -3.21 4.15
CA LEU A 175 -16.91 -3.97 5.42
C LEU A 175 -18.24 -4.72 5.54
N THR A 176 -19.22 -4.39 4.70
CA THR A 176 -20.53 -5.02 4.65
C THR A 176 -20.92 -5.24 3.19
N GLY A 177 -21.12 -6.51 2.83
CA GLY A 177 -21.63 -6.89 1.50
C GLY A 177 -22.88 -6.08 1.18
N ASN A 178 -22.89 -5.47 -0.01
CA ASN A 178 -23.94 -4.61 -0.60
C ASN A 178 -23.84 -3.09 -0.35
N PHE A 179 -22.95 -2.58 0.51
CA PHE A 179 -22.80 -1.11 0.70
C PHE A 179 -21.84 -0.43 -0.26
N SER A 180 -21.17 -1.18 -1.14
CA SER A 180 -20.28 -0.61 -2.16
C SER A 180 -21.10 0.15 -3.21
N GLY A 181 -21.42 1.41 -2.92
CA GLY A 181 -22.21 2.28 -3.80
C GLY A 181 -23.37 3.01 -3.12
N THR A 182 -23.68 2.69 -1.85
CA THR A 182 -24.69 3.45 -1.09
C THR A 182 -24.17 4.88 -0.91
N ARG A 183 -24.92 5.84 -1.46
CA ARG A 183 -24.60 7.24 -1.23
C ARG A 183 -24.85 7.57 0.24
N TYR A 184 -24.09 8.52 0.80
CA TYR A 184 -24.20 8.84 2.23
C TYR A 184 -25.60 9.31 2.64
N ASP A 185 -26.36 9.90 1.71
CA ASP A 185 -27.74 10.38 1.88
C ASP A 185 -28.78 9.26 1.84
N GLN A 186 -28.38 8.05 1.45
CA GLN A 186 -29.22 6.85 1.43
C GLN A 186 -28.95 5.94 2.64
N ILE A 187 -28.07 6.34 3.56
CA ILE A 187 -27.81 5.57 4.77
C ILE A 187 -29.03 5.70 5.69
N ASP A 188 -29.72 4.58 5.89
CA ASP A 188 -30.80 4.48 6.87
C ASP A 188 -30.18 4.31 8.27
N TRP A 189 -30.19 5.39 9.04
CA TRP A 189 -29.65 5.39 10.39
C TRP A 189 -30.72 4.85 11.35
N HIS A 190 -30.36 3.90 12.20
CA HIS A 190 -31.28 3.29 13.17
C HIS A 190 -31.07 3.82 14.58
N SER A 191 -32.09 3.67 15.44
CA SER A 191 -32.01 4.04 16.85
C SER A 191 -31.18 3.04 17.65
N MET A 192 -30.55 3.50 18.73
CA MET A 192 -29.74 2.65 19.61
C MET A 192 -30.56 1.62 20.40
N THR A 193 -31.89 1.72 20.39
CA THR A 193 -32.78 0.76 21.05
C THR A 193 -32.62 -0.66 20.50
N GLU A 194 -32.11 -0.80 19.28
CA GLU A 194 -31.81 -2.07 18.63
C GLU A 194 -30.44 -2.66 19.02
N LEU A 195 -29.58 -1.89 19.71
CA LEU A 195 -28.21 -2.27 20.05
C LEU A 195 -28.11 -3.05 21.37
N THR A 196 -27.08 -3.90 21.48
CA THR A 196 -26.72 -4.55 22.75
C THR A 196 -26.24 -3.53 23.80
N PRO A 197 -26.32 -3.83 25.11
CA PRO A 197 -25.84 -2.91 26.16
C PRO A 197 -24.37 -2.48 25.99
N GLN A 198 -23.49 -3.37 25.50
CA GLN A 198 -22.09 -3.03 25.22
C GLN A 198 -21.96 -2.02 24.06
N GLN A 199 -22.78 -2.18 23.02
CA GLN A 199 -22.82 -1.27 21.88
C GLN A 199 -23.44 0.09 22.28
N GLN A 200 -24.42 0.09 23.17
CA GLN A 200 -25.03 1.32 23.67
C GLN A 200 -24.03 2.25 24.40
N GLY A 201 -22.90 1.73 24.87
CA GLY A 201 -21.81 2.54 25.44
C GLY A 201 -20.84 3.14 24.41
N LEU A 202 -20.92 2.77 23.13
CA LEU A 202 -19.98 3.16 22.07
C LEU A 202 -20.62 4.02 20.96
N TYR A 203 -21.93 3.93 20.79
CA TYR A 203 -22.67 4.63 19.73
C TYR A 203 -23.63 5.64 20.35
N VAL A 204 -24.14 6.56 19.51
CA VAL A 204 -25.07 7.61 19.93
C VAL A 204 -26.29 7.61 19.02
N ASP A 205 -27.44 8.05 19.55
CA ASP A 205 -28.67 8.16 18.76
C ASP A 205 -28.60 9.39 17.84
N GLN A 206 -29.45 9.47 16.82
CA GLN A 206 -29.54 10.62 15.91
C GLN A 206 -29.89 11.92 16.63
N THR A 207 -30.54 11.82 17.79
CA THR A 207 -30.88 12.96 18.65
C THR A 207 -29.70 13.45 19.51
N PHE A 208 -28.53 12.80 19.40
CA PHE A 208 -27.35 13.18 20.14
C PHE A 208 -26.92 14.62 19.81
N THR A 209 -26.80 15.43 20.86
CA THR A 209 -26.31 16.80 20.76
C THR A 209 -24.86 16.83 21.26
N ALA A 210 -23.95 17.35 20.43
CA ALA A 210 -22.55 17.49 20.82
C ALA A 210 -22.38 18.42 22.04
N SER A 211 -21.42 18.11 22.89
CA SER A 211 -20.99 18.96 24.01
C SER A 211 -20.59 20.35 23.49
N GLN A 212 -21.22 21.41 24.01
CA GLN A 212 -20.80 22.80 23.77
C GLN A 212 -19.56 23.20 24.61
N HIS A 213 -19.08 22.35 25.51
CA HIS A 213 -18.02 22.69 26.46
C HIS A 213 -16.59 22.62 25.89
N ASP A 214 -16.40 22.11 24.67
CA ASP A 214 -15.08 21.91 24.07
C ASP A 214 -14.69 22.98 23.04
N ILE A 215 -15.52 24.00 22.82
CA ILE A 215 -15.18 25.17 22.01
C ILE A 215 -14.77 26.29 22.97
N GLN A 216 -13.50 26.32 23.37
CA GLN A 216 -12.92 27.58 23.83
C GLN A 216 -12.99 28.55 22.65
N GLN A 217 -13.96 29.47 22.70
CA GLN A 217 -13.99 30.62 21.82
C GLN A 217 -12.71 31.42 22.10
N ILE A 218 -11.80 31.41 21.12
CA ILE A 218 -10.68 32.35 21.09
C ILE A 218 -11.27 33.64 20.52
N ASP A 219 -11.56 34.58 21.43
CA ASP A 219 -11.76 35.99 21.09
C ASP A 219 -10.45 36.62 20.60
#